data_AF-A0A2S9I3X6-F1
#
_entry.id   AF-A0A2S9I3X6-F1
#
_cell.length_a   1.000
_cell.length_b   1.000
_cell.length_c   1.000
_cell.angle_alpha   90.00
_cell.angle_beta   90.00
_cell.angle_gamma   90.00
#
_symmetry.space_group_name_H-M   'P 1'
#
loop_
_entity.id
_entity.type
_entity.pdbx_description
1 polymer ?
#
loop_
_entity_poly.entity_id
_entity_poly.type
_entity_poly.pdbx_seq_one_letter_code
_entity_poly.pdbx_strand_id
1 'polypeptide(L)' 'MEFHENRAAKPFSWGLIKAIFIIPYHHWQRQRMRACTRKILSQLSDAQLKDIGLTCHDVRHYK' A
#
# COMPACT_ATOMS: atom_id res chain seq x y z
N MET A 1 9.17 34.85 -36.12
CA MET A 1 9.55 35.14 -34.72
C MET A 1 8.98 34.02 -33.86
N GLU A 2 9.77 32.99 -33.63
CA GLU A 2 9.38 31.77 -32.93
C GLU A 2 9.48 31.99 -31.42
N PHE A 3 8.39 32.41 -30.79
CA PHE A 3 8.31 32.46 -29.33
C PHE A 3 7.82 31.10 -28.78
N HIS A 4 8.68 30.09 -28.90
CA HIS A 4 8.51 28.76 -28.28
C HIS A 4 9.30 28.60 -26.97
N GLU A 5 9.66 29.69 -26.31
CA GLU A 5 10.55 29.66 -25.12
C GLU A 5 9.84 29.96 -23.80
N ASN A 6 8.73 29.28 -23.52
CA ASN A 6 8.23 29.18 -22.14
C ASN A 6 7.80 27.76 -21.77
N ARG A 7 8.65 26.78 -22.05
CA ARG A 7 8.55 25.40 -21.52
C ARG A 7 9.70 25.06 -20.56
N ALA A 8 10.44 26.05 -20.07
CA ALA A 8 11.62 25.84 -19.23
C ALA A 8 11.36 25.86 -17.71
N ALA A 9 10.11 25.80 -17.24
CA ALA A 9 9.77 25.92 -15.82
C ALA A 9 9.16 24.65 -15.18
N LYS A 10 9.45 23.45 -15.68
CA LYS A 10 9.14 22.21 -14.93
C LYS A 10 10.31 21.24 -14.87
N PRO A 11 11.48 21.58 -14.28
CA PRO A 11 12.57 20.63 -14.29
C PRO A 11 12.55 19.64 -13.11
N PHE A 12 11.86 19.89 -11.98
CA PHE A 12 12.22 19.11 -10.77
C PHE A 12 11.17 18.65 -9.75
N SER A 13 9.90 19.00 -9.78
CA SER A 13 9.09 18.81 -8.56
C SER A 13 8.27 17.51 -8.51
N TRP A 14 7.34 17.29 -9.44
CA TRP A 14 6.25 16.35 -9.16
C TRP A 14 6.58 14.86 -9.32
N GLY A 15 7.35 14.51 -10.36
CA GLY A 15 7.73 13.11 -10.61
C GLY A 15 8.63 12.54 -9.52
N LEU A 16 9.60 13.34 -9.06
CA LEU A 16 10.51 12.97 -7.98
C LEU A 16 9.80 12.92 -6.62
N ILE A 17 8.92 13.87 -6.32
CA ILE A 17 8.09 13.82 -5.10
C ILE A 17 7.23 12.54 -5.07
N LYS A 18 6.63 12.17 -6.21
CA LYS A 18 5.88 10.93 -6.32
C LYS A 18 6.75 9.69 -6.07
N ALA A 19 7.91 9.63 -6.70
CA ALA A 19 8.81 8.50 -6.57
C ALA A 19 9.38 8.34 -5.15
N ILE A 20 9.72 9.43 -4.48
CA ILE A 20 10.37 9.42 -3.17
C ILE A 20 9.36 9.28 -2.03
N PHE A 21 8.22 9.96 -2.11
CA PHE A 21 7.29 10.03 -0.98
C PHE A 21 6.04 9.19 -1.20
N ILE A 22 5.40 9.33 -2.36
CA ILE A 22 4.07 8.74 -2.58
C ILE A 22 4.18 7.22 -2.78
N ILE A 23 5.00 6.76 -3.72
CA ILE A 23 5.13 5.32 -4.01
C ILE A 23 5.54 4.51 -2.76
N PRO A 24 6.58 4.92 -1.99
CA PRO A 24 6.98 4.17 -0.81
C PRO A 24 5.93 4.24 0.30
N TYR A 25 5.27 5.39 0.49
CA TYR A 25 4.19 5.53 1.46
C TYR A 25 3.02 4.58 1.15
N HIS A 26 2.58 4.51 -0.11
CA HIS A 26 1.54 3.57 -0.50
C HIS A 26 1.97 2.12 -0.30
N HIS A 27 3.22 1.78 -0.61
CA HIS A 27 3.73 0.43 -0.37
C HIS A 27 3.74 0.10 1.13
N TRP A 28 4.27 0.99 1.96
CA TRP A 28 4.28 0.86 3.40
C TRP A 28 2.88 0.75 3.99
N GLN A 29 1.94 1.59 3.53
CA GLN A 29 0.56 1.57 3.99
C GLN A 29 -0.11 0.23 3.66
N ARG A 30 0.12 -0.33 2.45
CA ARG A 30 -0.38 -1.65 2.08
C ARG A 30 0.20 -2.74 2.97
N GLN A 31 1.51 -2.71 3.23
CA GLN A 31 2.15 -3.67 4.13
C GLN A 31 1.63 -3.55 5.57
N ARG A 32 1.43 -2.32 6.05
CA ARG A 32 0.89 -2.05 7.38
C ARG A 32 -0.55 -2.54 7.52
N MET A 33 -1.40 -2.29 6.53
CA MET A 33 -2.77 -2.79 6.52
C MET A 33 -2.79 -4.32 6.56
N ARG A 34 -1.97 -4.98 5.72
CA ARG A 34 -1.83 -6.45 5.75
C ARG A 34 -1.36 -6.97 7.11
N ALA A 35 -0.36 -6.32 7.72
CA ALA A 35 0.14 -6.70 9.04
C ALA A 35 -0.92 -6.51 10.14
N CYS A 36 -1.70 -5.42 10.06
CA CYS A 36 -2.81 -5.18 10.98
C CYS A 36 -3.91 -6.24 10.83
N THR A 37 -4.32 -6.53 9.59
CA THR A 37 -5.27 -7.60 9.28
C THR A 37 -4.78 -8.96 9.79
N ARG A 38 -3.50 -9.29 9.59
CA ARG A 38 -2.89 -10.52 10.15
C ARG A 38 -3.00 -10.55 11.67
N LYS A 39 -2.70 -9.44 12.34
CA LYS A 39 -2.79 -9.36 13.81
C LYS A 39 -4.22 -9.58 14.29
N ILE A 40 -5.19 -8.89 13.68
CA ILE A 40 -6.61 -9.04 14.01
C ILE A 40 -7.06 -10.48 13.78
N LEU A 41 -6.80 -11.05 12.59
CA LEU A 41 -7.18 -12.42 12.26
C LEU A 41 -6.51 -13.45 13.18
N SER A 42 -5.26 -13.22 13.60
CA SER A 42 -4.56 -14.10 14.54
C SER A 42 -5.12 -14.07 15.97
N GLN A 43 -5.88 -13.04 16.32
CA GLN A 43 -6.52 -12.90 17.63
C GLN A 43 -7.96 -13.43 17.65
N LEU A 44 -8.55 -13.74 16.49
CA LEU A 44 -9.88 -14.32 16.39
C LEU A 44 -9.86 -15.81 16.71
N SER A 45 -10.96 -16.30 17.29
CA SER A 45 -11.13 -17.74 17.54
C SER A 45 -11.45 -18.49 16.23
N ASP A 46 -11.20 -19.80 16.19
CA ASP A 46 -11.51 -20.64 15.00
C ASP A 46 -12.99 -20.57 14.61
N ALA A 47 -13.90 -20.41 15.58
CA ALA A 47 -15.33 -20.23 15.30
C ALA A 47 -15.59 -18.91 14.55
N GLN A 48 -15.00 -17.81 15.01
CA GLN A 48 -15.12 -16.51 14.36
C GLN A 48 -14.45 -16.47 12.99
N LEU A 49 -13.32 -17.15 12.82
CA LEU A 49 -12.68 -17.28 11.50
C LEU A 49 -13.59 -18.04 10.54
N LYS A 50 -14.18 -19.15 11.00
CA LYS A 50 -15.09 -19.99 10.21
C LYS A 50 -16.35 -19.23 9.76
N ASP A 51 -16.89 -18.35 10.60
CA ASP A 51 -18.05 -17.51 10.26
C ASP A 51 -17.75 -16.54 9.10
N ILE A 52 -16.49 -16.11 8.96
CA ILE A 52 -16.04 -15.24 7.85
C ILE A 52 -15.56 -16.09 6.66
N GLY A 53 -15.71 -17.42 6.73
CA GLY A 53 -15.28 -18.36 5.70
C GLY A 53 -13.76 -18.53 5.59
N LEU A 54 -13.01 -18.14 6.63
CA LEU A 54 -11.56 -18.30 6.71
C LEU A 54 -11.20 -19.43 7.67
N THR A 55 -10.13 -20.14 7.38
CA THR A 55 -9.53 -21.08 8.34
C THR A 55 -8.26 -20.49 8.94
N CYS A 56 -7.87 -20.92 10.14
CA CYS A 56 -6.59 -20.55 10.74
C CYS A 56 -5.39 -20.92 9.85
N HIS A 57 -5.55 -21.94 9.00
CA HIS A 57 -4.56 -22.33 7.99
C HIS A 57 -4.42 -21.26 6.90
N ASP A 58 -5.51 -20.67 6.42
CA ASP A 58 -5.48 -19.58 5.43
C ASP A 58 -4.75 -18.35 5.98
N VAL A 59 -5.02 -17.99 7.24
CA VAL A 59 -4.33 -16.88 7.92
C VAL A 59 -2.83 -17.14 8.03
N ARG A 60 -2.44 -18.40 8.27
CA ARG A 60 -1.03 -18.82 8.41
C ARG A 60 -0.30 -18.93 7.07
N HIS A 61 -1.00 -19.28 5.98
CA HIS A 61 -0.41 -19.51 4.66
C HIS A 61 -0.44 -18.30 3.72
N TYR A 62 -1.08 -17.20 4.11
CA TYR A 62 -1.15 -15.98 3.30
C TYR A 62 0.23 -15.30 3.19
N LYS A 63 0.99 -15.59 2.12
CA LYS A 63 2.29 -14.95 1.80
C LYS A 63 2.10 -13.59 1.12
#